data_AF-A0A441XQP4-F1
#
_entry.id   AF-A0A441XQP4-F1
#
_cell.length_a   1.000
_cell.length_b   1.000
_cell.length_c   1.000
_cell.angle_alpha   90.00
_cell.angle_beta   90.00
_cell.angle_gamma   90.00
#
_symmetry.space_group_name_H-M   'P 1'
#
loop_
_entity.id
_entity.type
_entity.pdbx_description
1 polymer ?
#
loop_
_entity_poly.entity_id
_entity_poly.type
_entity_poly.pdbx_seq_one_letter_code
_entity_poly.pdbx_strand_id
1 'polypeptide(L)'
;MLRQKTPEGAEERLRVITVFLVNRRRSTKAPYKDVAYAFQTRIELECADGFYPRSDLSTYQSDDFELRLGDLHYRDVREYAVGRNTSAGWQERRDATNDPLPVTRVWTDFLPQQEVERVVPARSDGVEFGMEALARAAVSGAEAVSAALDSLPELYAEWRRGQEGMMTGLAPRRLKTGQALLENVDTAGSRIRDGIDLLKRDTVAREAFGLMNTAMAMANRRREAVIQKKLPGDVDPPTWRPFQLAFVLLNLVGVTDRNSGEREIVDLLFFPTGGGKSVSWTCRLCDCAEAAPRIWRAGCGHQRHHALHVTPAHAAGLVCALEFLRTHDDNGRKTLGEWPMEIGLWVGGAASPNNPAAKFFRQGRRDDLAEAVPEQT
;
A
#
# COMPACT_ATOMS: atom_id res chain seq x y z
N MET A 1 15.89 -20.39 35.87
CA MET A 1 16.21 -19.06 35.33
C MET A 1 16.78 -19.27 33.94
N LEU A 2 16.21 -18.60 32.95
CA LEU A 2 16.71 -18.55 31.58
C LEU A 2 17.90 -17.58 31.54
N ARG A 3 18.98 -17.95 30.85
CA ARG A 3 20.07 -17.04 30.51
C ARG A 3 19.96 -16.70 29.05
N GLN A 4 19.97 -15.43 28.70
CA GLN A 4 19.78 -14.96 27.34
C GLN A 4 20.80 -13.86 27.05
N LYS A 5 21.42 -13.91 25.88
CA LYS A 5 22.27 -12.82 25.40
C LYS A 5 21.44 -11.85 24.57
N THR A 6 21.52 -10.57 24.86
CA THR A 6 20.84 -9.52 24.08
C THR A 6 21.54 -9.32 22.73
N PRO A 7 20.89 -8.68 21.75
CA PRO A 7 21.53 -8.29 20.49
C PRO A 7 22.81 -7.45 20.70
N GLU A 8 22.87 -6.65 21.76
CA GLU A 8 23.98 -5.79 22.16
C GLU A 8 25.10 -6.54 22.91
N GLY A 9 24.88 -7.82 23.22
CA GLY A 9 25.88 -8.70 23.83
C GLY A 9 25.84 -8.80 25.36
N ALA A 10 24.87 -8.16 26.03
CA ALA A 10 24.68 -8.29 27.47
C ALA A 10 24.07 -9.67 27.82
N GLU A 11 24.43 -10.25 28.98
CA GLU A 11 23.78 -11.47 29.48
C GLU A 11 22.71 -11.11 30.52
N GLU A 12 21.49 -11.58 30.28
CA GLU A 12 20.34 -11.38 31.14
C GLU A 12 19.90 -12.69 31.79
N ARG A 13 19.37 -12.59 33.02
CA ARG A 13 18.84 -13.72 33.79
C ARG A 13 17.35 -13.53 34.02
N LEU A 14 16.54 -14.28 33.28
CA LEU A 14 15.09 -14.12 33.24
C LEU A 14 14.37 -15.27 33.95
N ARG A 15 13.18 -14.97 34.49
CA ARG A 15 12.25 -15.97 35.03
C ARG A 15 10.97 -15.92 34.20
N VAL A 16 10.71 -17.01 33.48
CA VAL A 16 9.47 -17.16 32.70
C VAL A 16 8.39 -17.73 33.62
N ILE A 17 7.24 -17.07 33.65
CA ILE A 17 6.07 -17.50 34.42
C ILE A 17 4.97 -17.87 33.43
N THR A 18 4.34 -19.03 33.63
CA THR A 18 3.17 -19.44 32.86
C THR A 18 2.03 -19.70 33.83
N VAL A 19 0.90 -19.05 33.59
CA VAL A 19 -0.30 -19.16 34.44
C VAL A 19 -1.43 -19.76 33.62
N PHE A 20 -2.18 -20.68 34.23
CA PHE A 20 -3.30 -21.34 33.61
C PHE A 20 -4.51 -21.28 34.53
N LEU A 21 -5.69 -21.05 33.96
CA LEU A 21 -6.96 -21.21 34.66
C LEU A 21 -7.54 -22.59 34.34
N VAL A 22 -7.84 -23.37 35.37
CA VAL A 22 -8.49 -24.69 35.22
C VAL A 22 -9.89 -24.62 35.81
N ASN A 23 -10.91 -24.72 34.95
CA ASN A 23 -12.30 -24.78 35.40
C ASN A 23 -12.62 -26.17 35.98
N ARG A 24 -12.78 -26.27 37.30
CA ARG A 24 -13.15 -27.51 38.02
C ARG A 24 -14.63 -27.59 38.38
N ARG A 25 -15.50 -26.76 37.79
CA ARG A 25 -16.96 -26.83 38.01
C ARG A 25 -17.48 -28.20 37.55
N ARG A 26 -18.44 -28.76 38.29
CA ARG A 26 -19.10 -30.00 37.89
C ARG A 26 -19.93 -29.75 36.63
N SER A 27 -19.86 -30.70 35.69
CA SER A 27 -20.68 -30.67 34.48
C SER A 27 -22.17 -30.76 34.84
N THR A 28 -22.98 -29.91 34.22
CA THR A 28 -24.45 -29.90 34.34
C THR A 28 -25.09 -30.75 33.23
N LYS A 29 -26.34 -31.17 33.43
CA LYS A 29 -27.09 -31.89 32.38
C LYS A 29 -27.52 -30.91 31.28
N ALA A 30 -27.70 -31.43 30.06
CA ALA A 30 -28.29 -30.65 28.97
C ALA A 30 -29.70 -30.15 29.36
N PRO A 31 -30.11 -28.95 28.93
CA PRO A 31 -29.39 -28.03 28.04
C PRO A 31 -28.37 -27.10 28.71
N TYR A 32 -28.29 -27.06 30.05
CA TYR A 32 -27.58 -26.03 30.83
C TYR A 32 -26.05 -26.21 30.95
N LYS A 33 -25.40 -26.89 30.00
CA LYS A 33 -23.95 -27.20 30.05
C LYS A 33 -23.07 -25.94 30.04
N ASP A 34 -23.50 -24.95 29.28
CA ASP A 34 -22.87 -23.63 29.13
C ASP A 34 -22.73 -22.88 30.46
N VAL A 35 -23.70 -23.01 31.37
CA VAL A 35 -23.65 -22.40 32.72
C VAL A 35 -22.46 -22.91 33.54
N ALA A 36 -21.98 -24.13 33.28
CA ALA A 36 -20.81 -24.70 33.95
C ALA A 36 -19.48 -24.24 33.32
N TYR A 37 -19.49 -23.56 32.17
CA TYR A 37 -18.29 -23.10 31.48
C TYR A 37 -17.84 -21.71 31.96
N ALA A 38 -16.58 -21.40 31.71
CA ALA A 38 -16.00 -20.08 31.96
C ALA A 38 -15.50 -19.55 30.62
N PHE A 39 -16.26 -18.63 30.03
CA PHE A 39 -15.92 -18.02 28.74
C PHE A 39 -15.15 -16.72 28.96
N GLN A 40 -14.22 -16.42 28.04
CA GLN A 40 -13.46 -15.15 27.99
C GLN A 40 -12.89 -14.73 29.36
N THR A 41 -12.40 -15.70 30.13
CA THR A 41 -11.94 -15.45 31.49
C THR A 41 -10.63 -14.67 31.45
N ARG A 42 -10.61 -13.53 32.14
CA ARG A 42 -9.41 -12.70 32.25
C ARG A 42 -8.50 -13.22 33.37
N ILE A 43 -7.29 -13.62 33.01
CA ILE A 43 -6.20 -13.86 33.96
C ILE A 43 -5.38 -12.58 34.02
N GLU A 44 -5.10 -12.10 35.23
CA GLU A 44 -4.35 -10.87 35.46
C GLU A 44 -3.28 -11.08 36.52
N LEU A 45 -2.12 -10.48 36.30
CA LEU A 45 -0.97 -10.55 37.19
C LEU A 45 -0.48 -9.14 37.51
N GLU A 46 -0.14 -8.92 38.78
CA GLU A 46 0.47 -7.69 39.27
C GLU A 46 1.83 -8.00 39.91
N CYS A 47 2.82 -7.15 39.63
CA CYS A 47 4.18 -7.25 40.16
C CYS A 47 4.68 -5.84 40.47
N ALA A 48 4.96 -5.56 41.75
CA ALA A 48 5.42 -4.23 42.17
C ALA A 48 6.78 -3.85 41.55
N ASP A 49 7.67 -4.82 41.38
CA ASP A 49 8.99 -4.65 40.74
C ASP A 49 8.91 -4.55 39.21
N GLY A 50 7.74 -4.84 38.63
CA GLY A 50 7.48 -4.79 37.19
C GLY A 50 7.70 -6.12 36.45
N PHE A 51 7.26 -6.14 35.20
CA PHE A 51 7.45 -7.21 34.22
C PHE A 51 8.57 -6.82 33.25
N TYR A 52 9.41 -7.79 32.91
CA TYR A 52 10.47 -7.62 31.94
C TYR A 52 9.94 -7.81 30.51
N PRO A 53 10.28 -6.94 29.55
CA PRO A 53 9.86 -7.12 28.17
C PRO A 53 10.55 -8.34 27.56
N ARG A 54 9.76 -9.19 26.90
CA ARG A 54 10.26 -10.31 26.13
C ARG A 54 11.03 -9.79 24.93
N SER A 55 12.24 -10.30 24.76
CA SER A 55 13.01 -10.13 23.52
C SER A 55 12.76 -11.34 22.62
N ASP A 56 12.20 -11.12 21.43
CA ASP A 56 12.16 -12.14 20.38
C ASP A 56 13.49 -12.16 19.63
N LEU A 57 14.39 -13.07 20.01
CA LEU A 57 15.67 -13.23 19.33
C LEU A 57 15.57 -14.09 18.06
N SER A 58 14.45 -14.77 17.82
CA SER A 58 14.34 -15.67 16.67
C SER A 58 14.41 -14.90 15.35
N THR A 59 13.83 -13.70 15.31
CA THR A 59 13.87 -12.78 14.18
C THR A 59 15.26 -12.17 13.98
N TYR A 60 15.90 -11.72 15.07
CA TYR A 60 17.29 -11.21 15.05
C TYR A 60 18.31 -12.27 14.60
N GLN A 61 18.15 -13.51 15.06
CA GLN A 61 19.04 -14.63 14.75
C GLN A 61 18.70 -15.32 13.43
N SER A 62 17.58 -14.99 12.80
CA SER A 62 17.18 -15.56 11.51
C SER A 62 18.19 -15.24 10.40
N ASP A 63 18.33 -16.18 9.47
CA ASP A 63 19.05 -15.94 8.20
C ASP A 63 18.13 -15.34 7.13
N ASP A 64 16.80 -15.40 7.34
CA ASP A 64 15.81 -14.72 6.51
C ASP A 64 15.92 -13.19 6.67
N PHE A 65 16.04 -12.49 5.54
CA PHE A 65 16.15 -11.03 5.52
C PHE A 65 14.88 -10.34 6.01
N GLU A 66 13.69 -10.85 5.64
CA GLU A 66 12.41 -10.23 6.01
C GLU A 66 12.18 -10.31 7.53
N LEU A 67 12.56 -11.42 8.16
CA LEU A 67 12.48 -11.55 9.62
C LEU A 67 13.46 -10.58 10.32
N ARG A 68 14.66 -10.37 9.77
CA ARG A 68 15.61 -9.38 10.31
C ARG A 68 15.17 -7.94 10.06
N LEU A 69 14.49 -7.68 8.95
CA LEU A 69 13.88 -6.39 8.66
C LEU A 69 12.79 -6.07 9.70
N GLY A 70 11.93 -7.04 9.98
CA GLY A 70 10.93 -6.96 11.06
C GLY A 70 11.56 -6.68 12.42
N ASP A 71 12.63 -7.39 12.79
CA ASP A 71 13.37 -7.12 14.03
C ASP A 71 13.88 -5.68 14.10
N LEU A 72 14.45 -5.14 13.02
CA LEU A 72 14.94 -3.76 13.00
C LEU A 72 13.80 -2.73 13.12
N HIS A 73 12.71 -2.91 12.38
CA HIS A 73 11.56 -1.99 12.37
C HIS A 73 10.85 -1.97 13.72
N TYR A 74 10.71 -3.12 14.37
CA TYR A 74 9.97 -3.26 15.61
C TYR A 74 10.89 -3.41 16.84
N ARG A 75 12.17 -3.04 16.73
CA ARG A 75 13.17 -3.18 17.82
C ARG A 75 12.78 -2.49 19.12
N ASP A 76 12.01 -1.40 19.02
CA ASP A 76 11.56 -0.58 20.15
C ASP A 76 10.17 -1.02 20.66
N VAL A 77 9.51 -1.96 19.97
CA VAL A 77 8.23 -2.53 20.39
C VAL A 77 8.48 -3.61 21.44
N ARG A 78 7.90 -3.43 22.61
CA ARG A 78 8.09 -4.32 23.77
C ARG A 78 6.85 -5.14 24.03
N GLU A 79 7.01 -6.44 24.19
CA GLU A 79 5.95 -7.37 24.58
C GLU A 79 6.17 -7.84 26.02
N TYR A 80 5.20 -7.64 26.92
CA TYR A 80 5.37 -8.02 28.34
C TYR A 80 4.65 -9.31 28.73
N ALA A 81 3.71 -9.77 27.91
CA ALA A 81 2.94 -10.98 28.14
C ALA A 81 2.48 -11.59 26.81
N VAL A 82 2.25 -12.90 26.81
CA VAL A 82 1.76 -13.64 25.65
C VAL A 82 0.57 -14.48 26.08
N GLY A 83 -0.59 -14.27 25.45
CA GLY A 83 -1.74 -15.15 25.61
C GLY A 83 -1.63 -16.37 24.70
N ARG A 84 -1.94 -17.56 25.22
CA ARG A 84 -2.09 -18.77 24.40
C ARG A 84 -3.54 -18.83 23.91
N ASN A 85 -3.75 -18.73 22.60
CA ASN A 85 -5.08 -18.65 21.95
C ASN A 85 -5.92 -17.43 22.36
N THR A 86 -5.28 -16.39 22.89
CA THR A 86 -5.88 -15.10 23.25
C THR A 86 -4.78 -14.04 23.17
N SER A 87 -5.13 -12.76 23.05
CA SER A 87 -4.12 -11.69 23.10
C SER A 87 -3.73 -11.42 24.56
N ALA A 88 -2.71 -10.57 24.74
CA ALA A 88 -2.35 -10.05 26.05
C ALA A 88 -2.35 -8.52 25.99
N GLY A 89 -2.69 -7.90 27.12
CA GLY A 89 -2.58 -6.47 27.34
C GLY A 89 -1.73 -6.19 28.57
N TRP A 90 -1.22 -4.97 28.65
CA TRP A 90 -0.41 -4.52 29.76
C TRP A 90 -0.60 -3.03 30.02
N GLN A 91 -0.37 -2.62 31.27
CA GLN A 91 -0.55 -1.24 31.68
C GLN A 91 0.76 -0.48 31.47
N GLU A 92 0.84 0.27 30.37
CA GLU A 92 1.90 1.24 30.17
C GLU A 92 1.63 2.49 31.01
N ARG A 93 2.66 2.96 31.71
CA ARG A 93 2.63 4.21 32.47
C ARG A 93 3.84 5.03 32.08
N ARG A 94 3.71 6.34 32.15
CA ARG A 94 4.80 7.29 31.92
C ARG A 94 4.89 8.22 33.12
N ASP A 95 6.10 8.69 33.39
CA ASP A 95 6.32 9.71 34.41
C ASP A 95 6.03 11.13 33.87
N ALA A 96 6.34 12.14 34.67
CA ALA A 96 6.13 13.54 34.30
C ALA A 96 7.05 14.02 33.14
N THR A 97 8.15 13.33 32.86
CA THR A 97 9.06 13.60 31.74
C THR A 97 8.72 12.78 30.50
N ASN A 98 7.61 12.03 30.54
CA ASN A 98 7.13 11.14 29.49
C ASN A 98 7.99 9.88 29.29
N ASP A 99 8.84 9.56 30.25
CA ASP A 99 9.66 8.34 30.22
C ASP A 99 8.84 7.12 30.65
N PRO A 100 9.03 5.96 30.00
CA PRO A 100 8.25 4.77 30.31
C PRO A 100 8.59 4.22 31.70
N LEU A 101 7.57 4.11 32.55
CA LEU A 101 7.66 3.47 33.85
C LEU A 101 7.57 1.94 33.71
N PRO A 102 8.08 1.16 34.68
CA PRO A 102 7.93 -0.28 34.68
C PRO A 102 6.46 -0.71 34.57
N VAL A 103 6.20 -1.65 33.67
CA VAL A 103 4.90 -2.30 33.51
C VAL A 103 4.67 -3.19 34.72
N THR A 104 3.71 -2.86 35.58
CA THR A 104 3.43 -3.61 36.82
C THR A 104 2.20 -4.50 36.74
N ARG A 105 1.46 -4.46 35.63
CA ARG A 105 0.20 -5.19 35.45
C ARG A 105 0.06 -5.71 34.02
N VAL A 106 -0.25 -6.99 33.88
CA VAL A 106 -0.48 -7.69 32.59
C VAL A 106 -1.74 -8.56 32.68
N TRP A 107 -2.45 -8.72 31.56
CA TRP A 107 -3.68 -9.53 31.50
C TRP A 107 -3.88 -10.22 30.15
N THR A 108 -4.73 -11.25 30.13
CA THR A 108 -5.24 -11.84 28.88
C THR A 108 -6.39 -11.01 28.31
N ASP A 109 -6.41 -10.80 27.00
CA ASP A 109 -7.43 -10.02 26.31
C ASP A 109 -7.97 -10.75 25.08
N PHE A 110 -9.28 -11.03 25.06
CA PHE A 110 -9.93 -11.76 23.96
C PHE A 110 -10.42 -10.84 22.84
N LEU A 111 -10.55 -9.53 23.11
CA LEU A 111 -11.05 -8.54 22.17
C LEU A 111 -10.18 -7.29 22.28
N PRO A 112 -8.88 -7.39 21.93
CA PRO A 112 -7.97 -6.27 22.06
C PRO A 112 -8.42 -5.11 21.17
N GLN A 113 -8.26 -3.89 21.69
CA GLN A 113 -8.49 -2.66 20.95
C GLN A 113 -7.20 -1.83 21.01
N GLN A 114 -6.79 -1.29 19.87
CA GLN A 114 -5.60 -0.47 19.76
C GLN A 114 -5.89 0.70 18.83
N GLU A 115 -5.47 1.90 19.24
CA GLU A 115 -5.45 3.06 18.36
C GLU A 115 -4.24 2.94 17.42
N VAL A 116 -4.49 3.10 16.12
CA VAL A 116 -3.46 3.08 15.08
C VAL A 116 -3.28 4.50 14.57
N GLU A 117 -2.05 5.01 14.66
CA GLU A 117 -1.73 6.35 14.21
C GLU A 117 -1.96 6.49 12.69
N ARG A 118 -2.49 7.66 12.30
CA ARG A 118 -2.70 7.98 10.90
C ARG A 118 -1.41 8.52 10.30
N VAL A 119 -0.94 7.90 9.22
CA VAL A 119 0.18 8.43 8.44
C VAL A 119 -0.21 9.73 7.73
N VAL A 120 0.46 10.82 8.08
CA VAL A 120 0.37 12.12 7.42
C VAL A 120 1.63 12.32 6.58
N PRO A 121 1.51 12.63 5.28
CA PRO A 121 2.68 12.91 4.45
C PRO A 121 3.48 14.10 4.98
N ALA A 122 4.81 13.99 4.94
CA ALA A 122 5.68 15.14 5.17
C ALA A 122 5.44 16.22 4.10
N ARG A 123 5.55 17.48 4.51
CA ARG A 123 5.56 18.60 3.58
C ARG A 123 6.94 18.69 2.92
N SER A 124 6.96 18.76 1.60
CA SER A 124 8.18 18.90 0.81
C SER A 124 8.08 20.20 0.03
N ASP A 125 8.63 21.28 0.60
CA ASP A 125 8.62 22.58 -0.07
C ASP A 125 9.50 22.54 -1.33
N GLY A 126 9.09 23.26 -2.37
CA GLY A 126 9.81 23.27 -3.66
C GLY A 126 9.56 22.06 -4.56
N VAL A 127 8.59 21.21 -4.22
CA VAL A 127 8.10 20.13 -5.10
C VAL A 127 6.61 20.33 -5.36
N GLU A 128 6.21 20.25 -6.63
CA GLU A 128 4.80 20.30 -7.03
C GLU A 128 4.15 18.91 -6.93
N PHE A 129 3.01 18.83 -6.26
CA PHE A 129 2.23 17.59 -6.11
C PHE A 129 0.83 17.70 -6.71
N GLY A 130 0.37 18.89 -7.09
CA GLY A 130 -0.90 19.13 -7.77
C GLY A 130 -0.92 18.46 -9.13
N MET A 131 -1.85 17.53 -9.34
CA MET A 131 -1.97 16.79 -10.59
C MET A 131 -2.16 17.74 -11.79
N GLU A 132 -3.01 18.75 -11.66
CA GLU A 132 -3.24 19.74 -12.72
C GLU A 132 -2.03 20.64 -12.98
N ALA A 133 -1.26 20.98 -11.94
CA ALA A 133 -0.07 21.78 -12.08
C ALA A 133 1.04 20.99 -12.80
N LEU A 134 1.22 19.72 -12.45
CA LEU A 134 2.14 18.81 -13.14
C LEU A 134 1.73 18.57 -14.60
N ALA A 135 0.43 18.46 -14.88
CA ALA A 135 -0.07 18.38 -16.25
C ALA A 135 0.30 19.64 -17.07
N ARG A 136 0.13 20.83 -16.51
CA ARG A 136 0.54 22.10 -17.15
C ARG A 136 2.05 22.21 -17.32
N ALA A 137 2.83 21.77 -16.33
CA ALA A 137 4.29 21.76 -16.40
C ALA A 137 4.78 20.86 -17.54
N ALA A 138 4.20 19.68 -17.69
CA ALA A 138 4.52 18.75 -18.78
C ALA A 138 4.31 19.37 -20.17
N VAL A 139 3.20 20.11 -20.36
CA VAL A 139 2.92 20.84 -21.62
C VAL A 139 3.87 22.01 -21.83
N SER A 140 4.27 22.69 -20.75
CA SER A 140 5.12 23.89 -20.81
C SER A 140 6.57 23.57 -21.17
N GLY A 141 7.03 22.33 -20.95
CA GLY A 141 8.34 21.84 -21.41
C GLY A 141 9.26 21.39 -20.28
N ALA A 142 10.50 21.03 -20.65
CA ALA A 142 11.49 20.43 -19.75
C ALA A 142 11.82 21.32 -18.54
N GLU A 143 12.00 22.63 -18.74
CA GLU A 143 12.33 23.58 -17.67
C GLU A 143 11.23 23.68 -16.61
N ALA A 144 9.95 23.62 -17.03
CA ALA A 144 8.83 23.64 -16.09
C ALA A 144 8.74 22.34 -15.28
N VAL A 145 9.04 21.19 -15.89
CA VAL A 145 9.14 19.90 -15.20
C VAL A 145 10.30 19.90 -14.20
N SER A 146 11.46 20.41 -14.60
CA SER A 146 12.64 20.58 -13.73
C SER A 146 12.28 21.42 -12.51
N ALA A 147 11.71 22.62 -12.71
CA ALA A 147 11.30 23.50 -11.63
C ALA A 147 10.25 22.86 -10.68
N ALA A 148 9.42 21.94 -11.19
CA ALA A 148 8.39 21.27 -10.41
C ALA A 148 8.92 20.08 -9.59
N LEU A 149 9.96 19.36 -10.05
CA LEU A 149 10.32 18.04 -9.53
C LEU A 149 11.77 17.88 -9.07
N ASP A 150 12.71 18.74 -9.48
CA ASP A 150 14.15 18.52 -9.23
C ASP A 150 14.53 18.55 -7.75
N SER A 151 13.75 19.21 -6.91
CA SER A 151 13.94 19.21 -5.46
C SER A 151 13.62 17.86 -4.81
N LEU A 152 12.81 17.00 -5.46
CA LEU A 152 12.31 15.75 -4.85
C LEU A 152 13.44 14.75 -4.54
N PRO A 153 14.35 14.41 -5.47
CA PRO A 153 15.50 13.54 -5.16
C PRO A 153 16.41 14.13 -4.07
N GLU A 154 16.59 15.45 -4.01
CA GLU A 154 17.45 16.11 -3.02
C GLU A 154 16.85 16.03 -1.61
N LEU A 155 15.55 16.29 -1.48
CA LEU A 155 14.82 16.12 -0.21
C LEU A 155 14.80 14.65 0.24
N TYR A 156 14.72 13.71 -0.71
CA TYR A 156 14.80 12.29 -0.38
C TYR A 156 16.20 11.89 0.11
N ALA A 157 17.25 12.43 -0.51
CA ALA A 157 18.63 12.25 -0.06
C ALA A 157 18.89 12.90 1.31
N GLU A 158 18.23 14.02 1.63
CA GLU A 158 18.28 14.63 2.95
C GLU A 158 17.63 13.74 4.02
N TRP A 159 16.43 13.24 3.73
CA TRP A 159 15.77 12.28 4.62
C TRP A 159 16.63 11.04 4.87
N ARG A 160 17.29 10.51 3.82
CA ARG A 160 18.23 9.39 3.91
C ARG A 160 19.38 9.67 4.88
N ARG A 161 19.97 10.87 4.86
CA ARG A 161 21.03 11.26 5.82
C ARG A 161 20.52 11.26 7.26
N GLY A 162 19.27 11.66 7.49
CA GLY A 162 18.61 11.56 8.79
C GLY A 162 18.50 10.12 9.30
N GLN A 163 18.18 9.16 8.41
CA GLN A 163 18.08 7.75 8.76
C GLN A 163 19.44 7.13 9.13
N GLU A 164 20.50 7.55 8.44
CA GLU A 164 21.87 7.10 8.75
C GLU A 164 22.30 7.48 10.16
N GLY A 165 21.92 8.67 10.65
CA GLY A 165 22.19 9.07 12.04
C GLY A 165 21.57 8.12 13.08
N MET A 166 20.43 7.50 12.76
CA MET A 166 19.73 6.54 13.62
C MET A 166 20.41 5.16 13.69
N MET A 167 21.43 4.91 12.87
CA MET A 167 22.17 3.64 12.88
C MET A 167 23.15 3.54 14.06
N THR A 168 23.45 4.66 14.70
CA THR A 168 24.38 4.74 15.83
C THR A 168 23.88 3.87 16.99
N GLY A 169 24.73 2.95 17.46
CA GLY A 169 24.40 2.06 18.59
C GLY A 169 23.55 0.84 18.23
N LEU A 170 23.22 0.63 16.95
CA LEU A 170 22.55 -0.61 16.53
C LEU A 170 23.45 -1.84 16.74
N ALA A 171 22.84 -2.93 17.19
CA ALA A 171 23.49 -4.24 17.26
C ALA A 171 24.03 -4.68 15.88
N PRO A 172 25.11 -5.47 15.79
CA PRO A 172 25.81 -5.76 14.53
C PRO A 172 24.92 -6.27 13.38
N ARG A 173 23.96 -7.17 13.66
CA ARG A 173 23.06 -7.67 12.62
C ARG A 173 22.00 -6.64 12.19
N ARG A 174 21.52 -5.82 13.13
CA ARG A 174 20.61 -4.69 12.85
C ARG A 174 21.31 -3.64 12.00
N LEU A 175 22.57 -3.34 12.31
CA LEU A 175 23.41 -2.44 11.52
C LEU A 175 23.55 -2.94 10.08
N LYS A 176 23.87 -4.22 9.88
CA LYS A 176 23.97 -4.83 8.55
C LYS A 176 22.66 -4.75 7.77
N THR A 177 21.52 -5.03 8.42
CA THR A 177 20.20 -4.85 7.79
C THR A 177 19.95 -3.39 7.42
N GLY A 178 20.26 -2.45 8.31
CA GLY A 178 20.13 -1.01 8.07
C GLY A 178 20.97 -0.51 6.89
N GLN A 179 22.21 -1.00 6.75
CA GLN A 179 23.08 -0.69 5.61
C GLN A 179 22.44 -1.10 4.28
N ALA A 180 21.93 -2.33 4.19
CA ALA A 180 21.24 -2.81 3.00
C ALA A 180 19.98 -1.98 2.67
N LEU A 181 19.25 -1.51 3.69
CA LEU A 181 18.11 -0.62 3.47
C LEU A 181 18.53 0.75 2.94
N LEU A 182 19.62 1.32 3.44
CA LEU A 182 20.14 2.59 2.92
C LEU A 182 20.62 2.45 1.47
N GLU A 183 21.26 1.35 1.11
CA GLU A 183 21.62 1.05 -0.29
C GLU A 183 20.38 0.97 -1.20
N ASN A 184 19.29 0.36 -0.72
CA ASN A 184 18.02 0.33 -1.44
C ASN A 184 17.39 1.72 -1.56
N VAL A 185 17.49 2.55 -0.52
CA VAL A 185 17.04 3.96 -0.54
C VAL A 185 17.85 4.76 -1.57
N ASP A 186 19.17 4.59 -1.62
CA ASP A 186 20.04 5.26 -2.58
C ASP A 186 19.69 4.84 -4.03
N THR A 187 19.43 3.55 -4.24
CA THR A 187 18.96 2.99 -5.52
C THR A 187 17.61 3.58 -5.94
N ALA A 188 16.65 3.64 -5.02
CA ALA A 188 15.34 4.24 -5.28
C ALA A 188 15.45 5.74 -5.61
N GLY A 189 16.32 6.46 -4.89
CA GLY A 189 16.60 7.87 -5.16
C GLY A 189 17.20 8.12 -6.54
N SER A 190 18.12 7.25 -6.99
CA SER A 190 18.66 7.30 -8.35
C SER A 190 17.56 7.10 -9.39
N ARG A 191 16.73 6.06 -9.24
CA ARG A 191 15.66 5.75 -10.19
C ARG A 191 14.61 6.86 -10.31
N ILE A 192 14.27 7.52 -9.19
CA ILE A 192 13.40 8.71 -9.21
C ILE A 192 14.04 9.84 -10.03
N ARG A 193 15.34 10.08 -9.84
CA ARG A 193 16.09 11.10 -10.60
C ARG A 193 16.13 10.75 -12.08
N ASP A 194 16.39 9.49 -12.42
CA ASP A 194 16.43 9.00 -13.80
C ASP A 194 15.06 9.15 -14.49
N GLY A 195 13.97 8.91 -13.76
CA GLY A 195 12.61 9.19 -14.23
C GLY A 195 12.36 10.67 -14.50
N ILE A 196 12.80 11.57 -13.62
CA ILE A 196 12.69 13.02 -13.84
C ILE A 196 13.53 13.45 -15.06
N ASP A 197 14.75 12.95 -15.19
CA ASP A 197 15.63 13.27 -16.32
C ASP A 197 15.10 12.72 -17.65
N LEU A 198 14.40 11.59 -17.63
CA LEU A 198 13.65 11.08 -18.77
C LEU A 198 12.56 12.07 -19.23
N LEU A 199 11.79 12.65 -18.31
CA LEU A 199 10.77 13.65 -18.63
C LEU A 199 11.34 14.96 -19.22
N LYS A 200 12.59 15.29 -18.90
CA LYS A 200 13.28 16.46 -19.48
C LYS A 200 13.67 16.21 -20.93
N ARG A 201 14.25 15.04 -21.21
CA ARG A 201 14.85 14.69 -22.52
C ARG A 201 13.86 14.11 -23.53
N ASP A 202 12.87 13.34 -23.08
CA ASP A 202 11.93 12.64 -23.94
C ASP A 202 10.57 13.35 -23.95
N THR A 203 10.18 13.87 -25.12
CA THR A 203 8.92 14.57 -25.30
C THR A 203 7.72 13.66 -25.16
N VAL A 204 7.82 12.39 -25.57
CA VAL A 204 6.72 11.43 -25.52
C VAL A 204 6.48 11.01 -24.08
N ALA A 205 7.53 10.71 -23.31
CA ALA A 205 7.44 10.45 -21.87
C ALA A 205 6.78 11.62 -21.14
N ARG A 206 7.19 12.85 -21.47
CA ARG A 206 6.64 14.06 -20.88
C ARG A 206 5.16 14.26 -21.22
N GLU A 207 4.76 14.06 -22.48
CA GLU A 207 3.36 14.13 -22.90
C GLU A 207 2.51 13.07 -22.18
N ALA A 208 3.01 11.83 -22.08
CA ALA A 208 2.36 10.75 -21.35
C ALA A 208 2.18 11.07 -19.86
N PHE A 209 3.21 11.63 -19.22
CA PHE A 209 3.15 12.10 -17.83
C PHE A 209 2.11 13.21 -17.65
N GLY A 210 2.04 14.18 -18.58
CA GLY A 210 1.02 15.23 -18.56
C GLY A 210 -0.40 14.68 -18.70
N LEU A 211 -0.57 13.70 -19.58
CA LEU A 211 -1.84 13.03 -19.82
C LEU A 211 -2.30 12.20 -18.62
N MET A 212 -1.39 11.43 -18.00
CA MET A 212 -1.63 10.72 -16.75
C MET A 212 -2.16 11.66 -15.69
N ASN A 213 -1.45 12.77 -15.46
CA ASN A 213 -1.82 13.76 -14.46
C ASN A 213 -3.20 14.37 -14.74
N THR A 214 -3.51 14.69 -16.00
CA THR A 214 -4.84 15.18 -16.41
C THR A 214 -5.94 14.15 -16.11
N ALA A 215 -5.75 12.90 -16.54
CA ALA A 215 -6.74 11.83 -16.36
C ALA A 215 -6.98 11.52 -14.87
N MET A 216 -5.90 11.48 -14.08
CA MET A 216 -5.96 11.28 -12.63
C MET A 216 -6.64 12.45 -11.92
N ALA A 217 -6.39 13.69 -12.35
CA ALA A 217 -7.07 14.87 -11.81
C ALA A 217 -8.58 14.81 -12.08
N MET A 218 -8.97 14.51 -13.32
CA MET A 218 -10.38 14.38 -13.72
C MET A 218 -11.11 13.29 -12.93
N ALA A 219 -10.50 12.09 -12.85
CA ALA A 219 -11.08 10.97 -12.11
C ALA A 219 -11.23 11.29 -10.62
N ASN A 220 -10.23 11.94 -10.01
CA ASN A 220 -10.30 12.33 -8.60
C ASN A 220 -11.33 13.42 -8.35
N ARG A 221 -11.39 14.47 -9.16
CA ARG A 221 -12.41 15.53 -9.03
C ARG A 221 -13.82 14.95 -9.08
N ARG A 222 -14.09 14.05 -10.03
CA ARG A 222 -15.41 13.40 -10.16
C ARG A 222 -15.75 12.57 -8.92
N ARG A 223 -14.80 11.81 -8.39
CA ARG A 223 -14.99 11.00 -7.18
C ARG A 223 -15.24 11.88 -5.95
N GLU A 224 -14.40 12.88 -5.73
CA GLU A 224 -14.50 13.79 -4.59
C GLU A 224 -15.77 14.67 -4.67
N ALA A 225 -16.20 15.07 -5.86
CA ALA A 225 -17.46 15.78 -6.07
C ALA A 225 -18.67 15.01 -5.54
N VAL A 226 -18.72 13.69 -5.78
CA VAL A 226 -19.79 12.82 -5.26
C VAL A 226 -19.73 12.72 -3.74
N ILE A 227 -18.53 12.55 -3.17
CA ILE A 227 -18.32 12.43 -1.71
C ILE A 227 -18.69 13.73 -1.00
N GLN A 228 -18.25 14.87 -1.54
CA GLN A 228 -18.45 16.20 -0.96
C GLN A 228 -19.80 16.82 -1.34
N LYS A 229 -20.58 16.17 -2.23
CA LYS A 229 -21.84 16.69 -2.79
C LYS A 229 -21.69 18.06 -3.45
N LYS A 230 -20.61 18.25 -4.21
CA LYS A 230 -20.26 19.47 -4.95
C LYS A 230 -20.22 19.22 -6.45
N LEU A 231 -20.17 20.27 -7.26
CA LEU A 231 -19.78 20.12 -8.66
C LEU A 231 -18.27 19.86 -8.77
N PRO A 232 -17.80 19.09 -9.77
CA PRO A 232 -16.37 18.80 -9.94
C PRO A 232 -15.47 20.03 -10.07
N GLY A 233 -16.01 21.15 -10.57
CA GLY A 233 -15.29 22.43 -10.65
C GLY A 233 -15.00 23.06 -9.28
N ASP A 234 -15.88 22.82 -8.30
CA ASP A 234 -15.85 23.43 -6.96
C ASP A 234 -15.08 22.59 -5.93
N VAL A 235 -14.51 21.47 -6.37
CA VAL A 235 -13.61 20.63 -5.57
C VAL A 235 -12.20 21.16 -5.73
N ASP A 236 -11.47 21.23 -4.61
CA ASP A 236 -10.06 21.61 -4.62
C ASP A 236 -9.24 20.73 -5.58
N PRO A 237 -8.27 21.31 -6.31
CA PRO A 237 -7.43 20.54 -7.22
C PRO A 237 -6.76 19.36 -6.50
N PRO A 238 -6.85 18.13 -7.05
CA PRO A 238 -6.29 16.96 -6.40
C PRO A 238 -4.77 16.98 -6.42
N THR A 239 -4.17 16.58 -5.31
CA THR A 239 -2.72 16.47 -5.14
C THR A 239 -2.31 15.02 -4.96
N TRP A 240 -1.16 14.65 -5.51
CA TRP A 240 -0.47 13.41 -5.18
C TRP A 240 -0.04 13.38 -3.72
N ARG A 241 -0.03 12.18 -3.14
CA ARG A 241 0.82 11.93 -1.97
C ARG A 241 2.26 11.76 -2.45
N PRO A 242 3.28 12.27 -1.73
CA PRO A 242 4.68 12.20 -2.16
C PRO A 242 5.14 10.81 -2.59
N PHE A 243 4.80 9.76 -1.82
CA PHE A 243 5.17 8.38 -2.18
C PHE A 243 4.51 7.89 -3.48
N GLN A 244 3.32 8.38 -3.83
CA GLN A 244 2.64 7.97 -5.06
C GLN A 244 3.36 8.55 -6.27
N LEU A 245 3.68 9.84 -6.22
CA LEU A 245 4.43 10.51 -7.29
C LEU A 245 5.84 9.94 -7.41
N ALA A 246 6.54 9.73 -6.29
CA ALA A 246 7.84 9.09 -6.28
C ALA A 246 7.79 7.67 -6.88
N PHE A 247 6.75 6.89 -6.58
CA PHE A 247 6.59 5.55 -7.15
C PHE A 247 6.38 5.56 -8.66
N VAL A 248 5.63 6.54 -9.19
CA VAL A 248 5.48 6.73 -10.65
C VAL A 248 6.83 7.07 -11.28
N LEU A 249 7.53 8.08 -10.74
CA LEU A 249 8.82 8.52 -11.27
C LEU A 249 9.87 7.40 -11.24
N LEU A 250 9.90 6.63 -10.15
CA LEU A 250 10.80 5.49 -9.96
C LEU A 250 10.61 4.38 -11.01
N ASN A 251 9.38 4.18 -11.50
CA ASN A 251 9.08 3.12 -12.48
C ASN A 251 9.16 3.60 -13.93
N LEU A 252 9.30 4.91 -14.16
CA LEU A 252 9.09 5.51 -15.47
C LEU A 252 10.07 4.94 -16.51
N VAL A 253 11.36 4.90 -16.20
CA VAL A 253 12.40 4.36 -17.10
C VAL A 253 12.12 2.92 -17.50
N GLY A 254 11.78 2.05 -16.52
CA GLY A 254 11.47 0.64 -16.78
C GLY A 254 10.21 0.43 -17.62
N VAL A 255 9.24 1.35 -17.59
CA VAL A 255 8.03 1.24 -18.43
C VAL A 255 8.27 1.80 -19.84
N THR A 256 9.03 2.89 -19.94
CA THR A 256 9.31 3.60 -21.19
C THR A 256 10.30 2.86 -22.08
N ASP A 257 11.47 2.51 -21.55
CA ASP A 257 12.56 1.95 -22.34
C ASP A 257 12.47 0.42 -22.41
N ARG A 258 12.39 -0.12 -23.62
CA ARG A 258 12.34 -1.57 -23.87
C ARG A 258 13.64 -2.29 -23.56
N ASN A 259 14.76 -1.58 -23.61
CA ASN A 259 16.09 -2.14 -23.39
C ASN A 259 16.60 -1.89 -21.97
N SER A 260 15.80 -1.24 -21.11
CA SER A 260 16.17 -1.01 -19.72
C SER A 260 16.16 -2.32 -18.93
N GLY A 261 17.25 -2.57 -18.19
CA GLY A 261 17.33 -3.67 -17.23
C GLY A 261 16.31 -3.57 -16.10
N GLU A 262 15.73 -2.39 -15.86
CA GLU A 262 14.68 -2.20 -14.85
C GLU A 262 13.39 -2.98 -15.14
N ARG A 263 13.20 -3.46 -16.38
CA ARG A 263 12.04 -4.29 -16.74
C ARG A 263 11.99 -5.63 -16.00
N GLU A 264 13.12 -6.09 -15.49
CA GLU A 264 13.23 -7.32 -14.69
C GLU A 264 12.92 -7.07 -13.20
N ILE A 265 12.78 -5.81 -12.78
CA ILE A 265 12.54 -5.42 -11.40
C ILE A 265 11.03 -5.48 -11.10
N VAL A 266 10.69 -6.03 -9.95
CA VAL A 266 9.33 -6.02 -9.40
C VAL A 266 9.30 -5.12 -8.17
N ASP A 267 8.81 -3.90 -8.34
CA ASP A 267 8.64 -2.95 -7.23
C ASP A 267 7.33 -3.20 -6.46
N LEU A 268 7.46 -3.43 -5.15
CA LEU A 268 6.34 -3.64 -4.23
C LEU A 268 6.14 -2.41 -3.35
N LEU A 269 4.95 -1.78 -3.45
CA LEU A 269 4.58 -0.66 -2.60
C LEU A 269 3.80 -1.13 -1.36
N PHE A 270 4.47 -1.15 -0.21
CA PHE A 270 3.86 -1.43 1.10
C PHE A 270 3.51 -0.11 1.81
N PHE A 271 2.25 0.06 2.20
CA PHE A 271 1.75 1.24 2.93
C PHE A 271 0.58 0.83 3.81
N PRO A 272 0.24 1.51 4.93
CA PRO A 272 -0.94 1.19 5.73
C PRO A 272 -2.26 1.43 4.99
N THR A 273 -3.33 0.75 5.43
CA THR A 273 -4.71 0.92 4.92
C THR A 273 -5.19 2.35 5.17
N GLY A 274 -6.03 2.89 4.26
CA GLY A 274 -6.47 4.29 4.29
C GLY A 274 -5.42 5.32 3.82
N GLY A 275 -4.16 4.92 3.61
CA GLY A 275 -3.07 5.81 3.21
C GLY A 275 -2.99 6.17 1.71
N GLY A 276 -3.94 5.72 0.89
CA GLY A 276 -4.01 6.07 -0.54
C GLY A 276 -3.29 5.10 -1.51
N LYS A 277 -2.95 3.87 -1.10
CA LYS A 277 -2.31 2.86 -1.97
C LYS A 277 -2.96 2.72 -3.34
N SER A 278 -4.29 2.72 -3.41
CA SER A 278 -5.05 2.42 -4.64
C SER A 278 -4.77 3.38 -5.81
N VAL A 279 -4.28 4.58 -5.54
CA VAL A 279 -4.08 5.62 -6.57
C VAL A 279 -2.76 5.42 -7.32
N SER A 280 -1.68 4.98 -6.66
CA SER A 280 -0.38 4.74 -7.32
C SER A 280 -0.43 3.58 -8.32
N TRP A 281 -1.15 2.50 -8.00
CA TRP A 281 -1.32 1.35 -8.91
C TRP A 281 -2.13 1.66 -10.16
N THR A 282 -2.97 2.70 -10.09
CA THR A 282 -3.84 3.14 -11.18
C THR A 282 -3.03 3.95 -12.21
N CYS A 283 -1.90 4.53 -11.82
CA CYS A 283 -0.99 5.28 -12.70
C CYS A 283 -0.29 4.41 -13.74
N ARG A 284 -0.03 3.12 -13.44
CA ARG A 284 0.59 2.19 -14.38
C ARG A 284 -0.28 1.94 -15.64
N LEU A 285 -1.58 2.24 -15.58
CA LEU A 285 -2.45 2.26 -16.77
C LEU A 285 -2.11 3.43 -17.71
N CYS A 286 -1.62 4.55 -17.17
CA CYS A 286 -1.18 5.71 -17.93
C CYS A 286 0.30 5.64 -18.34
N ASP A 287 1.17 4.95 -17.59
CA ASP A 287 2.58 4.75 -18.00
C ASP A 287 2.68 3.95 -19.33
N CYS A 288 1.68 3.11 -19.62
CA CYS A 288 1.52 2.45 -20.93
C CYS A 288 1.13 3.42 -22.08
N ALA A 289 0.89 4.70 -21.79
CA ALA A 289 0.60 5.71 -22.81
C ALA A 289 1.83 6.06 -23.66
N GLU A 290 3.05 5.84 -23.18
CA GLU A 290 4.24 6.05 -24.02
C GLU A 290 4.42 4.95 -25.07
N ALA A 291 3.94 3.75 -24.73
CA ALA A 291 3.84 2.67 -25.69
C ALA A 291 2.67 2.87 -26.68
N ALA A 292 1.85 3.92 -26.51
CA ALA A 292 0.54 4.08 -27.14
C ALA A 292 0.49 4.22 -28.66
N PRO A 293 1.47 4.82 -29.36
CA PRO A 293 1.34 4.92 -30.80
C PRO A 293 1.33 3.54 -31.48
N ARG A 294 1.79 2.47 -30.80
CA ARG A 294 1.77 1.09 -31.31
C ARG A 294 1.05 0.07 -30.43
N ILE A 295 1.07 0.20 -29.10
CA ILE A 295 0.41 -0.75 -28.18
C ILE A 295 -1.12 -0.62 -28.22
N TRP A 296 -1.66 0.60 -28.34
CA TRP A 296 -3.12 0.81 -28.46
C TRP A 296 -3.62 0.78 -29.92
N ARG A 297 -2.73 0.69 -30.92
CA ARG A 297 -3.14 0.42 -32.31
C ARG A 297 -3.47 -1.05 -32.59
N ALA A 298 -3.08 -1.98 -31.70
CA ALA A 298 -3.14 -3.42 -31.95
C ALA A 298 -4.02 -4.22 -30.98
N GLY A 299 -4.86 -3.58 -30.16
CA GLY A 299 -5.79 -4.29 -29.26
C GLY A 299 -5.08 -5.16 -28.21
N CYS A 300 -4.22 -4.56 -27.39
CA CYS A 300 -3.52 -5.29 -26.31
C CYS A 300 -4.31 -5.21 -24.99
N GLY A 301 -4.58 -6.37 -24.39
CA GLY A 301 -5.20 -6.48 -23.05
C GLY A 301 -4.15 -6.56 -21.94
N HIS A 302 -4.37 -5.84 -20.84
CA HIS A 302 -3.56 -5.95 -19.62
C HIS A 302 -4.29 -6.77 -18.56
N GLN A 303 -3.72 -7.90 -18.15
CA GLN A 303 -4.28 -8.75 -17.11
C GLN A 303 -3.73 -8.36 -15.74
N ARG A 304 -4.63 -8.08 -14.81
CA ARG A 304 -4.30 -7.88 -13.40
C ARG A 304 -4.58 -9.16 -12.62
N HIS A 305 -3.58 -9.70 -11.95
CA HIS A 305 -3.79 -10.68 -10.89
C HIS A 305 -4.04 -9.93 -9.59
N HIS A 306 -5.26 -10.02 -9.07
CA HIS A 306 -5.62 -9.43 -7.80
C HIS A 306 -6.31 -10.44 -6.90
N ALA A 307 -5.91 -10.48 -5.64
CA ALA A 307 -6.69 -11.10 -4.59
C ALA A 307 -7.91 -10.19 -4.30
N LEU A 308 -9.01 -10.42 -5.01
CA LEU A 308 -10.44 -10.10 -4.76
C LEU A 308 -10.91 -8.83 -4.01
N HIS A 309 -10.06 -7.89 -3.58
CA HIS A 309 -10.42 -6.87 -2.58
C HIS A 309 -10.17 -5.41 -3.01
N VAL A 310 -9.77 -5.15 -4.26
CA VAL A 310 -9.76 -3.76 -4.79
C VAL A 310 -11.02 -3.50 -5.59
N THR A 311 -11.76 -2.48 -5.17
CA THR A 311 -12.96 -1.96 -5.81
C THR A 311 -12.69 -1.61 -7.29
N PRO A 312 -13.34 -2.28 -8.26
CA PRO A 312 -13.28 -1.94 -9.68
C PRO A 312 -13.54 -0.46 -9.98
N ALA A 313 -14.25 0.23 -9.09
CA ALA A 313 -14.65 1.63 -9.20
C ALA A 313 -13.50 2.63 -9.43
N HIS A 314 -12.33 2.46 -8.77
CA HIS A 314 -11.23 3.41 -8.94
C HIS A 314 -10.57 3.31 -10.32
N ALA A 315 -10.37 2.08 -10.80
CA ALA A 315 -9.83 1.85 -12.14
C ALA A 315 -10.83 2.26 -13.23
N ALA A 316 -12.13 2.03 -13.02
CA ALA A 316 -13.17 2.44 -13.95
C ALA A 316 -13.21 3.97 -14.12
N GLY A 317 -13.09 4.74 -13.02
CA GLY A 317 -13.03 6.20 -13.09
C GLY A 317 -11.88 6.72 -13.95
N LEU A 318 -10.68 6.12 -13.83
CA LEU A 318 -9.54 6.48 -14.68
C LEU A 318 -9.79 6.10 -16.14
N VAL A 319 -10.26 4.88 -16.42
CA VAL A 319 -10.52 4.43 -17.79
C VAL A 319 -11.55 5.32 -18.48
N CYS A 320 -12.61 5.73 -17.77
CA CYS A 320 -13.57 6.71 -18.28
C CYS A 320 -12.92 8.08 -18.54
N ALA A 321 -12.02 8.55 -17.67
CA ALA A 321 -11.31 9.81 -17.89
C ALA A 321 -10.39 9.75 -19.10
N LEU A 322 -9.67 8.65 -19.30
CA LEU A 322 -8.81 8.45 -20.46
C LEU A 322 -9.62 8.32 -21.77
N GLU A 323 -10.75 7.60 -21.74
CA GLU A 323 -11.66 7.50 -22.89
C GLU A 323 -12.28 8.86 -23.25
N PHE A 324 -12.62 9.66 -22.23
CA PHE A 324 -13.08 11.03 -22.44
C PHE A 324 -12.00 11.88 -23.12
N LEU A 325 -10.77 11.83 -22.62
CA LEU A 325 -9.63 12.56 -23.22
C LEU A 325 -9.32 12.07 -24.64
N ARG A 326 -9.46 10.77 -24.93
CA ARG A 326 -9.27 10.20 -26.27
C ARG A 326 -10.30 10.72 -27.28
N THR A 327 -11.55 10.89 -26.86
CA THR A 327 -12.67 11.29 -27.73
C THR A 327 -12.82 12.81 -27.87
N HIS A 328 -12.34 13.58 -26.90
CA HIS A 328 -12.45 15.04 -26.83
C HIS A 328 -11.07 15.73 -26.94
N ASP A 329 -10.17 15.19 -27.77
CA ASP A 329 -8.88 15.84 -28.02
C ASP A 329 -9.07 17.07 -28.93
N ASP A 330 -9.05 18.26 -28.32
CA ASP A 330 -9.21 19.57 -28.97
C ASP A 330 -8.11 19.87 -30.00
N ASN A 331 -6.98 19.14 -29.98
CA ASN A 331 -5.86 19.35 -30.90
C ASN A 331 -5.98 18.56 -32.21
N GLY A 332 -7.06 17.79 -32.40
CA GLY A 332 -7.34 17.04 -33.64
C GLY A 332 -6.38 15.87 -33.94
N ARG A 333 -5.42 15.60 -33.05
CA ARG A 333 -4.50 14.45 -33.15
C ARG A 333 -5.02 13.36 -32.22
N LYS A 334 -5.39 12.18 -32.73
CA LYS A 334 -5.74 11.01 -31.88
C LYS A 334 -4.49 10.46 -31.17
N THR A 335 -3.97 11.19 -30.18
CA THR A 335 -2.76 10.87 -29.41
C THR A 335 -2.88 9.54 -28.67
N LEU A 336 -4.09 9.21 -28.22
CA LEU A 336 -4.42 7.99 -27.51
C LEU A 336 -4.87 6.81 -28.39
N GLY A 337 -4.74 6.93 -29.71
CA GLY A 337 -5.15 5.89 -30.66
C GLY A 337 -6.64 5.87 -30.99
N GLU A 338 -7.04 4.92 -31.83
CA GLU A 338 -8.39 4.87 -32.41
C GLU A 338 -9.35 3.96 -31.66
N TRP A 339 -8.82 2.98 -30.92
CA TRP A 339 -9.59 1.96 -30.22
C TRP A 339 -10.17 2.49 -28.90
N PRO A 340 -11.42 2.14 -28.54
CA PRO A 340 -11.99 2.46 -27.25
C PRO A 340 -11.17 1.89 -26.09
N MET A 341 -11.09 2.64 -24.99
CA MET A 341 -10.49 2.16 -23.75
C MET A 341 -11.53 1.46 -22.88
N GLU A 342 -11.31 0.18 -22.62
CA GLU A 342 -12.25 -0.68 -21.91
C GLU A 342 -11.64 -1.28 -20.63
N ILE A 343 -12.50 -1.52 -19.64
CA ILE A 343 -12.14 -2.23 -18.41
C ILE A 343 -13.00 -3.49 -18.28
N GLY A 344 -12.36 -4.65 -18.17
CA GLY A 344 -13.00 -5.94 -17.97
C GLY A 344 -12.57 -6.60 -16.66
N LEU A 345 -13.42 -7.46 -16.12
CA LEU A 345 -13.09 -8.35 -15.01
C LEU A 345 -12.89 -9.77 -15.56
N TRP A 346 -11.70 -10.32 -15.39
CA TRP A 346 -11.42 -11.71 -15.72
C TRP A 346 -11.52 -12.58 -14.46
N VAL A 347 -12.59 -13.37 -14.36
CA VAL A 347 -12.85 -14.25 -13.19
C VAL A 347 -12.35 -15.70 -13.36
N GLY A 348 -11.54 -15.95 -14.39
CA GLY A 348 -11.05 -17.30 -14.71
C GLY A 348 -12.14 -18.22 -15.29
N GLY A 349 -11.71 -19.31 -15.93
CA GLY A 349 -12.61 -20.20 -16.68
C GLY A 349 -13.66 -20.95 -15.84
N ALA A 350 -13.52 -20.96 -14.51
CA ALA A 350 -14.48 -21.57 -13.59
C ALA A 350 -15.73 -20.70 -13.36
N ALA A 351 -15.61 -19.37 -13.52
CA ALA A 351 -16.69 -18.41 -13.24
C ALA A 351 -17.23 -17.73 -14.51
N SER A 352 -16.52 -17.75 -15.64
CA SER A 352 -17.02 -17.33 -16.95
C SER A 352 -16.62 -18.31 -18.06
N PRO A 353 -17.51 -18.72 -18.98
CA PRO A 353 -17.14 -19.58 -20.09
C PRO A 353 -16.14 -18.85 -21.00
N ASN A 354 -14.95 -19.43 -21.22
CA ASN A 354 -13.92 -18.90 -22.13
C ASN A 354 -14.30 -18.97 -23.63
N ASN A 355 -15.57 -19.19 -23.97
CA ASN A 355 -16.06 -19.21 -25.33
C ASN A 355 -17.40 -18.44 -25.45
N PRO A 356 -17.40 -17.23 -26.04
CA PRO A 356 -18.62 -16.44 -26.22
C PRO A 356 -19.64 -17.11 -27.17
N ALA A 357 -19.23 -18.05 -28.03
CA ALA A 357 -20.14 -18.77 -28.92
C ALA A 357 -21.00 -19.86 -28.22
N ALA A 358 -20.71 -20.18 -26.96
CA ALA A 358 -21.40 -21.24 -26.24
C ALA A 358 -22.74 -20.81 -25.59
N LYS A 359 -23.14 -19.53 -25.70
CA LYS A 359 -24.28 -18.99 -24.94
C LYS A 359 -25.62 -18.89 -25.69
N PHE A 360 -25.75 -19.47 -26.89
CA PHE A 360 -27.05 -19.53 -27.59
C PHE A 360 -27.75 -20.89 -27.60
N PHE A 361 -27.16 -21.95 -27.04
CA PHE A 361 -27.83 -23.25 -26.95
C PHE A 361 -27.38 -24.01 -25.70
N ARG A 362 -28.08 -23.80 -24.57
CA ARG A 362 -28.33 -24.82 -23.52
C ARG A 362 -28.98 -24.16 -22.30
N GLN A 363 -30.23 -23.73 -22.46
CA GLN A 363 -31.28 -23.88 -21.45
C GLN A 363 -32.62 -23.45 -22.05
N GLY A 364 -33.01 -24.14 -23.12
CA GLY A 364 -34.40 -24.24 -23.51
C GLY A 364 -34.88 -25.62 -23.10
N ARG A 365 -35.49 -25.74 -21.92
CA ARG A 365 -36.53 -26.76 -21.75
C ARG A 365 -37.62 -26.36 -22.74
N ARG A 366 -37.78 -27.15 -23.80
CA ARG A 366 -39.03 -27.20 -24.58
C ARG A 366 -40.10 -27.53 -23.55
N ASP A 367 -40.94 -26.56 -23.20
CA ASP A 367 -42.34 -26.72 -22.78
C ASP A 367 -42.96 -25.41 -22.23
N ASP A 368 -42.20 -24.34 -21.99
CA ASP A 368 -42.75 -23.06 -21.50
C ASP A 368 -42.74 -21.92 -22.56
N LEU A 369 -43.01 -22.25 -23.83
CA LEU A 369 -43.23 -21.25 -24.89
C LEU A 369 -44.73 -21.00 -25.08
N ALA A 370 -45.31 -20.23 -24.16
CA ALA A 370 -46.51 -19.45 -24.43
C ALA A 370 -46.40 -18.13 -23.67
N GLU A 371 -46.66 -17.03 -24.36
CA GLU A 371 -46.80 -15.66 -23.84
C GLU A 371 -45.50 -14.93 -23.44
N ALA A 372 -44.90 -14.23 -24.40
CA ALA A 372 -45.04 -12.77 -24.49
C ALA A 372 -44.17 -12.22 -25.64
N VAL A 373 -44.87 -11.60 -26.58
CA VAL A 373 -44.39 -10.92 -27.79
C VAL A 373 -43.51 -9.70 -27.42
N PRO A 374 -42.48 -9.38 -28.22
CA PRO A 374 -41.75 -8.11 -28.11
C PRO A 374 -42.53 -7.00 -28.80
N GLU A 375 -42.83 -5.91 -28.09
CA GLU A 375 -43.17 -4.62 -28.72
C GLU A 375 -41.98 -3.66 -28.63
N GLN A 376 -41.69 -3.06 -29.78
CA GLN A 376 -40.63 -2.11 -30.05
C GLN A 376 -41.00 -0.71 -29.53
N THR A 377 -40.05 0.01 -28.95
CA THR A 377 -39.61 1.35 -29.41
C THR A 377 -38.26 1.72 -28.81
#